data_AF-A0AAU7SI08-F1
#
_entry.id   AF-A0AAU7SI08-F1
#
_cell.length_a   1.000
_cell.length_b   1.000
_cell.length_c   1.000
_cell.angle_alpha   90.00
_cell.angle_beta   90.00
_cell.angle_gamma   90.00
#
_symmetry.space_group_name_H-M   'P 1'
#
loop_
_entity.id
_entity.type
_entity.pdbx_description
1 polymer ?
#
loop_
_entity_poly.entity_id
_entity_poly.type
_entity_poly.pdbx_seq_one_letter_code
_entity_poly.pdbx_strand_id
1 'polypeptide(L)'
;MVVSFTDLAQTCAPAIAIETLAAVVSLESQFQPFDIRVRGSSSLHEQPKSKAEAIETATWLMAEHKDVQLGLGGIGIAELRKFDLSISDAFDPCLNLKATATLLDGYYRLAVHAGATLQQAERVMLQSYYGRSDPSVGKMAQYDDQVQIEAKRLSKTLSAIAIEQNVGRPTVPEPRINDPSLNGEERPLPDLSAKPPSWDVFHAARQSSALVFQNDQPEQSE
;
A
#
# COMPACT_ATOMS: atom_id res chain seq x y z
N MET A 1 -17.29 -6.47 5.52
CA MET A 1 -17.25 -7.84 6.10
C MET A 1 -16.41 -7.77 7.36
N VAL A 2 -16.88 -8.34 8.46
CA VAL A 2 -16.15 -8.36 9.73
C VAL A 2 -15.60 -9.78 9.92
N VAL A 3 -14.31 -9.90 10.19
CA VAL A 3 -13.64 -11.20 10.36
C VAL A 3 -12.91 -11.22 11.70
N SER A 4 -12.97 -12.33 12.41
CA SER A 4 -12.19 -12.52 13.65
C SER A 4 -10.69 -12.44 13.35
N PHE A 5 -9.95 -11.66 14.15
CA PHE A 5 -8.51 -11.56 13.99
C PHE A 5 -7.82 -12.90 14.27
N THR A 6 -8.28 -13.66 15.27
CA THR A 6 -7.65 -14.94 15.64
C THR A 6 -7.75 -15.95 14.51
N ASP A 7 -8.91 -16.01 13.84
CA ASP A 7 -9.16 -16.96 12.75
C ASP A 7 -8.31 -16.60 11.53
N LEU A 8 -8.19 -15.29 11.26
CA LEU A 8 -7.34 -14.78 10.19
C LEU A 8 -5.86 -15.07 10.48
N ALA A 9 -5.40 -14.83 11.72
CA ALA A 9 -4.03 -15.11 12.14
C ALA A 9 -3.69 -16.60 12.02
N GLN A 10 -4.58 -17.48 12.50
CA GLN A 10 -4.39 -18.94 12.42
C GLN A 10 -4.34 -19.43 10.97
N THR A 11 -5.16 -18.86 10.09
CA THR A 11 -5.25 -19.29 8.69
C THR A 11 -4.09 -18.75 7.86
N CYS A 12 -3.75 -17.46 8.03
CA CYS A 12 -2.86 -16.75 7.12
C CYS A 12 -1.41 -16.64 7.63
N ALA A 13 -1.20 -16.77 8.94
CA ALA A 13 0.08 -16.52 9.60
C ALA A 13 0.40 -17.53 10.73
N PRO A 14 0.27 -18.85 10.52
CA PRO A 14 0.43 -19.86 11.58
C PRO A 14 1.87 -20.00 12.12
N ALA A 15 2.86 -19.42 11.45
CA ALA A 15 4.26 -19.49 11.85
C ALA A 15 4.62 -18.61 13.06
N ILE A 16 3.77 -17.63 13.39
CA ILE A 16 3.99 -16.67 14.48
C ILE A 16 2.90 -16.83 15.54
N ALA A 17 3.25 -16.73 16.82
CA ALA A 17 2.28 -16.75 17.91
C ALA A 17 1.23 -15.63 17.73
N ILE A 18 -0.04 -15.97 17.95
CA ILE A 18 -1.18 -15.06 17.69
C ILE A 18 -1.04 -13.79 18.53
N GLU A 19 -0.61 -13.91 19.78
CA GLU A 19 -0.38 -12.79 20.70
C GLU A 19 0.68 -11.82 20.16
N THR A 20 1.78 -12.34 19.64
CA THR A 20 2.86 -11.55 19.05
C THR A 20 2.40 -10.87 17.76
N LEU A 21 1.72 -11.61 16.89
CA LEU A 21 1.18 -11.04 15.66
C LEU A 21 0.13 -9.96 15.94
N ALA A 22 -0.76 -10.18 16.91
CA ALA A 22 -1.73 -9.18 17.36
C ALA A 22 -1.05 -7.91 17.87
N ALA A 23 0.00 -8.06 18.68
CA ALA A 23 0.75 -6.93 19.20
C ALA A 23 1.43 -6.12 18.11
N VAL A 24 2.06 -6.79 17.13
CA VAL A 24 2.63 -6.14 15.95
C VAL A 24 1.54 -5.39 15.19
N VAL A 25 0.43 -6.04 14.83
CA VAL A 25 -0.67 -5.40 14.09
C VAL A 25 -1.30 -4.23 14.86
N SER A 26 -1.39 -4.32 16.18
CA SER A 26 -1.87 -3.22 17.03
C SER A 26 -0.96 -1.99 16.93
N LEU A 27 0.36 -2.20 17.04
CA LEU A 27 1.36 -1.13 16.95
C LEU A 27 1.50 -0.58 15.52
N GLU A 28 1.33 -1.43 14.52
CA GLU A 28 1.52 -1.06 13.12
C GLU A 28 0.27 -0.44 12.48
N SER A 29 -0.94 -0.82 12.88
CA SER A 29 -2.14 -0.32 12.21
C SER A 29 -3.36 -0.16 13.10
N GLN A 30 -3.27 -0.50 14.39
CA GLN A 30 -4.42 -0.56 15.30
C GLN A 30 -5.56 -1.44 14.73
N PHE A 31 -5.19 -2.54 14.07
CA PHE A 31 -6.11 -3.46 13.38
C PHE A 31 -6.89 -2.84 12.21
N GLN A 32 -6.46 -1.67 11.71
CA GLN A 32 -7.04 -1.06 10.51
C GLN A 32 -6.39 -1.64 9.25
N PRO A 33 -7.14 -2.29 8.35
CA PRO A 33 -6.55 -2.95 7.18
C PRO A 33 -6.09 -1.99 6.09
N PHE A 34 -6.56 -0.74 6.13
CA PHE A 34 -6.26 0.31 5.16
C PHE A 34 -5.31 1.39 5.71
N ASP A 35 -4.69 1.13 6.86
CA ASP A 35 -3.72 2.07 7.44
C ASP A 35 -2.54 2.28 6.49
N ILE A 36 -2.18 3.55 6.32
CA ILE A 36 -1.00 3.97 5.58
C ILE A 36 -0.20 4.89 6.48
N ARG A 37 1.07 4.53 6.70
CA ARG A 37 2.05 5.37 7.42
C ARG A 37 3.18 5.77 6.51
N VAL A 38 3.61 7.02 6.61
CA VAL A 38 4.84 7.51 5.99
C VAL A 38 5.95 7.46 7.04
N ARG A 39 7.05 6.76 6.74
CA ARG A 39 8.17 6.64 7.67
C ARG A 39 8.74 8.02 8.01
N GLY A 40 8.92 8.28 9.31
CA GLY A 40 9.46 9.55 9.81
C GLY A 40 8.49 10.73 9.73
N SER A 41 7.23 10.50 9.38
CA SER A 41 6.18 11.51 9.41
C SER A 41 5.15 11.18 10.49
N SER A 42 4.37 12.18 10.89
CA SER A 42 3.11 11.94 11.60
C SER A 42 2.16 11.13 10.72
N SER A 43 1.16 10.50 11.33
CA SER A 43 0.08 9.85 10.60
C SER A 43 -0.51 10.77 9.55
N LEU A 44 -1.04 10.19 8.47
CA LEU A 44 -1.82 10.94 7.48
C LEU A 44 -2.94 11.72 8.19
N HIS A 45 -3.26 12.90 7.67
CA HIS A 45 -4.35 13.72 8.21
C HIS A 45 -5.68 12.96 8.22
N GLU A 46 -5.93 12.19 7.16
CA GLU A 46 -7.08 11.29 7.07
C GLU A 46 -6.60 9.93 6.55
N GLN A 47 -6.98 8.86 7.27
CA GLN A 47 -6.71 7.49 6.84
C GLN A 47 -7.77 7.03 5.83
N PRO A 48 -7.40 6.25 4.80
CA PRO A 48 -8.35 5.72 3.84
C PRO A 48 -9.43 4.86 4.49
N LYS A 49 -10.67 5.00 4.03
CA LYS A 49 -11.84 4.25 4.56
C LYS A 49 -12.22 3.06 3.68
N SER A 50 -11.61 2.95 2.50
CA SER A 50 -11.86 1.87 1.55
C SER A 50 -10.57 1.41 0.89
N LYS A 51 -10.58 0.17 0.39
CA LYS A 51 -9.46 -0.38 -0.38
C LYS A 51 -9.09 0.46 -1.60
N ALA A 52 -10.08 1.03 -2.30
CA ALA A 52 -9.84 1.85 -3.49
C ALA A 52 -9.11 3.15 -3.14
N GLU A 53 -9.58 3.85 -2.09
CA GLU A 53 -8.96 5.07 -1.57
C GLU A 53 -7.54 4.80 -1.03
N ALA A 54 -7.34 3.64 -0.40
CA ALA A 54 -6.04 3.22 0.10
C ALA A 54 -5.04 2.98 -1.03
N ILE A 55 -5.47 2.35 -2.12
CA ILE A 55 -4.65 2.16 -3.32
C ILE A 55 -4.30 3.50 -3.96
N GLU A 56 -5.26 4.41 -4.10
CA GLU A 56 -5.02 5.74 -4.66
C GLU A 56 -4.02 6.54 -3.82
N THR A 57 -4.23 6.58 -2.51
CA THR A 57 -3.37 7.31 -1.57
C THR A 57 -1.96 6.72 -1.53
N ALA A 58 -1.83 5.39 -1.47
CA ALA A 58 -0.53 4.73 -1.52
C ALA A 58 0.20 5.01 -2.85
N THR A 59 -0.53 4.96 -3.97
CA THR A 59 0.03 5.23 -5.29
C THR A 59 0.53 6.68 -5.40
N TRP A 60 -0.24 7.64 -4.90
CA TRP A 60 0.15 9.04 -4.86
C TRP A 60 1.41 9.27 -4.00
N LEU A 61 1.44 8.74 -2.77
CA LEU A 61 2.61 8.83 -1.89
C LEU A 61 3.87 8.20 -2.50
N MET A 62 3.70 7.08 -3.22
CA MET A 62 4.80 6.43 -3.93
C MET A 62 5.31 7.27 -5.10
N ALA A 63 4.42 7.94 -5.85
CA ALA A 63 4.82 8.86 -6.92
C ALA A 63 5.61 10.06 -6.35
N GLU A 64 5.31 10.46 -5.11
CA GLU A 64 6.08 11.45 -4.35
C GLU A 64 7.37 10.90 -3.72
N HIS A 65 7.75 9.66 -4.02
CA HIS A 65 8.94 8.98 -3.48
C HIS A 65 8.95 8.88 -1.94
N LYS A 66 7.77 8.84 -1.31
CA LYS A 66 7.63 8.63 0.13
C LYS A 66 7.86 7.16 0.49
N ASP A 67 8.49 6.93 1.64
CA ASP A 67 8.65 5.61 2.24
C ASP A 67 7.37 5.25 3.02
N VAL A 68 6.50 4.48 2.38
CA VAL A 68 5.19 4.11 2.93
C VAL A 68 5.18 2.69 3.50
N GLN A 69 4.39 2.52 4.56
CA GLN A 69 4.10 1.27 5.25
C GLN A 69 2.59 1.02 5.14
N LEU A 70 2.20 -0.15 4.63
CA LEU A 70 0.85 -0.42 4.17
C LEU A 70 0.18 -1.56 4.94
N GLY A 71 -1.09 -1.35 5.30
CA GLY A 71 -2.00 -2.35 5.84
C GLY A 71 -1.67 -2.85 7.24
N LEU A 72 -2.25 -4.00 7.62
CA LEU A 72 -2.25 -4.50 9.01
C LEU A 72 -0.86 -4.61 9.65
N GLY A 73 0.12 -5.13 8.92
CA GLY A 73 1.49 -5.24 9.40
C GLY A 73 2.38 -4.05 9.06
N GLY A 74 1.87 -3.02 8.36
CA GLY A 74 2.71 -1.94 7.87
C GLY A 74 3.83 -2.44 6.95
N ILE A 75 3.51 -3.16 5.89
CA ILE A 75 4.50 -3.70 4.95
C ILE A 75 5.04 -2.58 4.06
N GLY A 76 6.35 -2.50 3.92
CA GLY A 76 6.99 -1.51 3.05
C GLY A 76 7.00 -1.93 1.57
N ILE A 77 7.20 -0.97 0.68
CA ILE A 77 7.21 -1.21 -0.77
C ILE A 77 8.32 -2.16 -1.21
N ALA A 78 9.48 -2.09 -0.56
CA ALA A 78 10.60 -2.98 -0.87
C ALA A 78 10.26 -4.44 -0.53
N GLU A 79 9.55 -4.67 0.58
CA GLU A 79 9.08 -5.99 0.99
C GLU A 79 7.99 -6.52 0.05
N LEU A 80 7.03 -5.69 -0.36
CA LEU A 80 6.01 -6.10 -1.34
C LEU A 80 6.64 -6.61 -2.64
N ARG A 81 7.64 -5.89 -3.17
CA ARG A 81 8.38 -6.32 -4.37
C ARG A 81 9.11 -7.65 -4.19
N LYS A 82 9.65 -7.91 -2.99
CA LYS A 82 10.33 -9.20 -2.70
C LYS A 82 9.36 -10.39 -2.71
N PHE A 83 8.07 -10.13 -2.45
CA PHE A 83 7.03 -11.16 -2.39
C PHE A 83 6.13 -11.19 -3.63
N ASP A 84 6.47 -10.44 -4.68
CA ASP A 84 5.65 -10.27 -5.89
C ASP A 84 4.20 -9.82 -5.56
N LEU A 85 4.03 -9.03 -4.50
CA LEU A 85 2.74 -8.50 -4.07
C LEU A 85 2.50 -7.11 -4.67
N SER A 86 1.26 -6.86 -5.09
CA SER A 86 0.82 -5.53 -5.53
C SER A 86 0.46 -4.63 -4.33
N ILE A 87 0.31 -3.32 -4.59
CA ILE A 87 -0.21 -2.37 -3.60
C ILE A 87 -1.60 -2.80 -3.11
N SER A 88 -2.45 -3.32 -4.02
CA SER A 88 -3.77 -3.83 -3.69
C SER A 88 -3.72 -5.02 -2.73
N ASP A 89 -2.70 -5.88 -2.87
CA ASP A 89 -2.53 -7.05 -2.00
C ASP A 89 -2.05 -6.66 -0.59
N ALA A 90 -1.35 -5.54 -0.46
CA ALA A 90 -0.99 -4.99 0.84
C ALA A 90 -2.22 -4.61 1.70
N PHE A 91 -3.36 -4.36 1.06
CA PHE A 91 -4.62 -4.07 1.74
C PHE A 91 -5.57 -5.28 1.81
N ASP A 92 -5.13 -6.46 1.38
CA ASP A 92 -5.80 -7.72 1.69
C ASP A 92 -5.30 -8.23 3.06
N PRO A 93 -6.17 -8.39 4.07
CA PRO A 93 -5.74 -8.79 5.40
C PRO A 93 -4.98 -10.11 5.46
N CYS A 94 -5.35 -11.11 4.65
CA CYS A 94 -4.69 -12.40 4.69
C CYS A 94 -3.31 -12.34 4.04
N LEU A 95 -3.20 -11.74 2.85
CA LEU A 95 -1.92 -11.57 2.16
C LEU A 95 -0.96 -10.69 2.95
N ASN A 96 -1.47 -9.62 3.57
CA ASN A 96 -0.68 -8.75 4.42
C ASN A 96 -0.13 -9.49 5.65
N LEU A 97 -0.99 -10.19 6.41
CA LEU A 97 -0.54 -10.96 7.57
C LEU A 97 0.43 -12.09 7.20
N LYS A 98 0.23 -12.74 6.05
CA LYS A 98 1.17 -13.74 5.53
C LYS A 98 2.54 -13.13 5.24
N ALA A 99 2.58 -11.94 4.62
CA ALA A 99 3.83 -11.22 4.38
C ALA A 99 4.51 -10.82 5.69
N THR A 100 3.74 -10.29 6.67
CA THR A 100 4.24 -9.97 8.02
C THR A 100 4.87 -11.19 8.69
N ALA A 101 4.17 -12.33 8.70
CA ALA A 101 4.66 -13.55 9.31
C ALA A 101 5.92 -14.07 8.63
N THR A 102 5.98 -13.99 7.30
CA THR A 102 7.15 -14.39 6.50
C THR A 102 8.37 -13.53 6.82
N LEU A 103 8.19 -12.21 6.98
CA LEU A 103 9.27 -11.31 7.38
C LEU A 103 9.77 -11.61 8.79
N LEU A 104 8.86 -11.76 9.75
CA LEU A 104 9.18 -12.09 11.14
C LEU A 104 9.94 -13.42 11.22
N ASP A 105 9.43 -14.49 10.62
CA ASP A 105 10.11 -15.79 10.57
C ASP A 105 11.50 -15.68 9.91
N GLY A 106 11.59 -14.92 8.81
CA GLY A 106 12.86 -14.65 8.13
C GLY A 106 13.90 -14.02 9.06
N TYR A 107 13.54 -12.96 9.78
CA TYR A 107 14.45 -12.30 10.72
C TYR A 107 14.81 -13.20 11.90
N TYR A 108 13.85 -13.96 12.42
CA TYR A 108 14.11 -14.94 13.48
C TYR A 108 15.16 -15.96 13.05
N ARG A 109 14.96 -16.58 11.88
CA ARG A 109 15.89 -17.57 11.33
C ARG A 109 17.27 -16.99 11.05
N LEU A 110 17.35 -15.77 10.52
CA LEU A 110 18.63 -15.07 10.32
C LEU A 110 19.37 -14.87 11.64
N ALA A 111 18.67 -14.47 12.71
CA ALA A 111 19.26 -14.30 14.03
C ALA A 111 19.77 -15.62 14.62
N VAL A 112 18.98 -16.70 14.52
CA VAL A 112 19.39 -18.04 14.95
C VAL A 112 20.63 -18.50 14.17
N HIS A 113 20.64 -18.32 12.85
CA HIS A 113 21.79 -18.68 12.01
C HIS A 113 23.05 -17.86 12.36
N ALA A 114 22.88 -16.62 12.83
CA ALA A 114 23.97 -15.78 13.33
C ALA A 114 24.45 -16.19 14.75
N GLY A 115 23.90 -17.24 15.35
CA GLY A 115 24.31 -17.77 16.66
C GLY A 115 23.56 -17.20 17.86
N ALA A 116 22.45 -16.48 17.64
CA ALA A 116 21.61 -16.00 18.74
C ALA A 116 20.92 -17.17 19.46
N THR A 117 20.76 -17.06 20.78
CA THR A 117 19.84 -17.95 21.52
C THR A 117 18.39 -17.70 21.09
N LEU A 118 17.47 -18.62 21.37
CA LEU A 118 16.06 -18.47 20.97
C LEU A 118 15.45 -17.14 21.47
N GLN A 119 15.69 -16.78 22.73
CA GLN A 119 15.18 -15.52 23.30
C GLN A 119 15.88 -14.28 22.72
N GLN A 120 17.14 -14.39 22.29
CA GLN A 120 17.81 -13.30 21.58
C GLN A 120 17.26 -13.18 20.15
N ALA A 121 17.01 -14.30 19.47
CA ALA A 121 16.45 -14.32 18.13
C ALA A 121 15.04 -13.73 18.09
N GLU A 122 14.19 -13.98 19.09
CA GLU A 122 12.86 -13.33 19.20
C GLU A 122 12.98 -11.81 19.30
N ARG A 123 13.91 -11.30 20.12
CA ARG A 123 14.14 -9.85 20.24
C ARG A 123 14.68 -9.26 18.96
N VAL A 124 15.71 -9.88 18.37
CA VAL A 124 16.31 -9.43 17.10
C VAL A 124 15.28 -9.49 15.97
N MET A 125 14.40 -10.48 15.94
CA MET A 125 13.30 -10.57 14.99
C MET A 125 12.42 -9.32 15.04
N LEU A 126 11.91 -8.97 16.22
CA LEU A 126 11.03 -7.81 16.40
C LEU A 126 11.75 -6.49 16.10
N GLN A 127 13.00 -6.37 16.59
CA GLN A 127 13.82 -5.19 16.34
C GLN A 127 14.12 -5.01 14.84
N SER A 128 14.42 -6.10 14.13
CA SER A 128 14.66 -6.09 12.68
C SER A 128 13.38 -5.80 11.89
N TYR A 129 12.23 -6.24 12.39
CA TYR A 129 10.93 -5.92 11.77
C TYR A 129 10.69 -4.42 11.74
N TYR A 130 10.79 -3.75 12.90
CA TYR A 130 10.66 -2.30 13.00
C TYR A 130 11.73 -1.56 12.19
N GLY A 131 12.99 -1.97 12.34
CA GLY A 131 14.12 -1.34 11.67
C GLY A 131 14.30 -1.71 10.21
N ARG A 132 13.38 -2.48 9.63
CA ARG A 132 13.40 -2.91 8.21
C ARG A 132 14.72 -3.57 7.82
N SER A 133 15.09 -4.60 8.58
CA SER A 133 16.35 -5.37 8.54
C SER A 133 17.49 -4.81 9.39
N ASP A 134 17.37 -3.61 9.97
CA ASP A 134 18.35 -3.09 10.94
C ASP A 134 17.85 -3.23 12.39
N PRO A 135 18.29 -4.26 13.14
CA PRO A 135 17.87 -4.43 14.53
C PRO A 135 18.31 -3.30 15.46
N SER A 136 19.32 -2.52 15.10
CA SER A 136 19.79 -1.39 15.92
C SER A 136 18.70 -0.33 16.04
N VAL A 137 17.99 -0.06 14.95
CA VAL A 137 16.89 0.93 14.93
C VAL A 137 15.73 0.46 15.81
N GLY A 138 15.32 -0.80 15.69
CA GLY A 138 14.26 -1.36 16.54
C GLY A 138 14.66 -1.44 18.02
N LYS A 139 15.93 -1.71 18.31
CA LYS A 139 16.47 -1.70 19.67
C LYS A 139 16.45 -0.30 20.28
N MET A 140 16.84 0.73 19.52
CA MET A 140 16.76 2.13 19.96
C MET A 140 15.32 2.56 20.24
N ALA A 141 14.37 2.09 19.44
CA ALA A 141 12.94 2.31 19.65
C ALA A 141 12.33 1.41 20.75
N GLN A 142 13.10 0.45 21.30
CA GLN A 142 12.61 -0.54 22.27
C GLN A 142 11.39 -1.32 21.75
N TYR A 143 11.36 -1.59 20.45
CA TYR A 143 10.17 -2.16 19.80
C TYR A 143 9.84 -3.56 20.31
N ASP A 144 10.85 -4.37 20.64
CA ASP A 144 10.64 -5.68 21.26
C ASP A 144 9.94 -5.59 22.62
N ASP A 145 10.32 -4.61 23.46
CA ASP A 145 9.65 -4.37 24.74
C ASP A 145 8.20 -3.91 24.53
N GLN A 146 7.94 -3.02 23.57
CA GLN A 146 6.59 -2.55 23.24
C GLN A 146 5.70 -3.72 22.80
N VAL A 147 6.18 -4.58 21.90
CA VAL A 147 5.45 -5.77 21.44
C VAL A 147 5.16 -6.71 22.60
N GLN A 148 6.10 -6.94 23.51
CA GLN A 148 5.87 -7.81 24.67
C GLN A 148 4.83 -7.25 25.63
N ILE A 149 4.85 -5.94 25.90
CA ILE A 149 3.86 -5.26 26.74
C ILE A 149 2.48 -5.36 26.08
N GLU A 150 2.41 -5.07 24.79
CA GLU A 150 1.17 -5.07 24.03
C GLU A 150 0.58 -6.48 23.87
N ALA A 151 1.42 -7.50 23.64
CA ALA A 151 1.00 -8.90 23.60
C ALA A 151 0.38 -9.34 24.93
N LYS A 152 0.98 -8.96 26.07
CA LYS A 152 0.42 -9.23 27.40
C LYS A 152 -0.90 -8.49 27.66
N ARG A 153 -1.05 -7.28 27.12
CA ARG A 153 -2.29 -6.51 27.22
C ARG A 153 -3.41 -7.18 26.42
N LEU A 154 -3.12 -7.54 25.17
CA LEU A 154 -4.08 -8.07 24.21
C LEU A 154 -4.46 -9.52 24.46
N SER A 155 -3.60 -10.34 25.08
CA SER A 155 -3.89 -11.76 25.36
C SER A 155 -5.20 -11.98 26.12
N LYS A 156 -5.66 -10.98 26.88
CA LYS A 156 -6.94 -11.01 27.62
C LYS A 156 -8.17 -10.74 26.75
N THR A 157 -7.98 -10.17 25.57
CA THR A 157 -9.04 -9.66 24.71
C THR A 157 -8.94 -10.14 23.25
N LEU A 158 -8.02 -11.05 22.93
CA LEU A 158 -7.77 -11.51 21.55
C LEU A 158 -9.04 -11.96 20.83
N SER A 159 -9.91 -12.73 21.50
CA SER A 159 -11.15 -13.25 20.92
C SER A 159 -12.19 -12.19 20.59
N ALA A 160 -12.03 -10.96 21.09
CA ALA A 160 -12.93 -9.84 20.82
C ALA A 160 -12.43 -8.94 19.67
N ILE A 161 -11.23 -9.18 19.14
CA ILE A 161 -10.64 -8.35 18.09
C ILE A 161 -11.19 -8.80 16.74
N ALA A 162 -11.74 -7.84 15.99
CA ALA A 162 -12.27 -8.07 14.66
C ALA A 162 -11.66 -7.09 13.65
N ILE A 163 -11.46 -7.56 12.43
CA ILE A 163 -11.00 -6.76 11.29
C ILE A 163 -12.21 -6.38 10.45
N GLU A 164 -12.47 -5.09 10.36
CA GLU A 164 -13.52 -4.55 9.50
C GLU A 164 -12.97 -4.30 8.10
N GLN A 165 -13.43 -5.09 7.13
CA GLN A 165 -13.20 -4.80 5.72
C GLN A 165 -14.37 -3.98 5.18
N ASN A 166 -14.17 -2.67 5.06
CA ASN A 166 -15.02 -1.83 4.22
C ASN A 166 -14.61 -2.05 2.77
N VAL A 167 -15.19 -3.09 2.16
CA VAL A 167 -15.21 -3.21 0.70
C VAL A 167 -16.07 -2.07 0.21
N GLY A 168 -15.44 -0.94 -0.11
CA GLY A 168 -16.08 0.14 -0.83
C GLY A 168 -16.64 -0.47 -2.12
N ARG A 169 -17.95 -0.69 -2.15
CA ARG A 169 -18.63 -1.00 -3.40
C ARG A 169 -18.33 0.19 -4.32
N PRO A 170 -17.86 -0.02 -5.56
CA PRO A 170 -17.84 1.07 -6.51
C PRO A 170 -19.29 1.52 -6.67
N THR A 171 -19.67 2.65 -6.07
CA THR A 171 -20.84 3.39 -6.52
C THR A 171 -20.44 3.93 -7.88
N VAL A 172 -20.58 3.10 -8.91
CA VAL A 172 -20.80 3.61 -10.26
C VAL A 172 -22.05 4.47 -10.13
N PRO A 173 -21.99 5.79 -10.37
CA PRO A 173 -23.22 6.55 -10.52
C PRO A 173 -23.92 5.96 -11.73
N GLU A 174 -25.00 5.21 -11.52
CA GLU A 174 -25.93 4.91 -12.61
C GLU A 174 -26.34 6.25 -13.22
N PRO A 175 -26.13 6.47 -14.53
CA PRO A 175 -26.74 7.62 -15.17
C PRO A 175 -28.25 7.38 -15.12
N ARG A 176 -28.95 8.18 -14.30
CA ARG A 176 -30.41 8.24 -14.34
C ARG A 176 -30.80 8.82 -15.70
N ILE A 177 -31.04 7.95 -16.67
CA ILE A 177 -31.72 8.31 -17.91
C ILE A 177 -33.20 8.47 -17.56
N ASN A 178 -33.55 9.65 -17.07
CA ASN A 178 -34.91 10.15 -17.12
C ASN A 178 -34.92 11.23 -18.19
N ASP A 179 -35.30 10.86 -19.41
CA ASP A 179 -35.68 11.85 -20.41
C ASP A 179 -37.01 11.41 -21.05
N PRO A 180 -38.12 12.14 -20.82
CA PRO A 180 -39.32 12.02 -21.62
C PRO A 180 -39.11 12.81 -22.92
N SER A 181 -39.15 12.13 -24.06
CA SER A 181 -39.09 12.74 -25.39
C SER A 181 -40.09 13.89 -25.56
N LEU A 182 -39.61 15.06 -26.00
CA LEU A 182 -40.38 16.02 -26.80
C LEU A 182 -39.47 16.72 -27.84
N ASN A 183 -39.70 16.34 -29.09
CA ASN A 183 -39.55 17.07 -30.35
C ASN A 183 -38.99 18.51 -30.32
N GLY A 184 -38.05 18.77 -31.25
CA GLY A 184 -38.18 19.91 -32.16
C GLY A 184 -37.02 20.90 -32.21
N GLU A 185 -36.47 21.06 -33.42
CA GLU A 185 -35.69 22.18 -33.96
C GLU A 185 -34.15 22.18 -33.74
N GLU A 186 -33.46 21.65 -34.75
CA GLU A 186 -32.08 22.01 -35.10
C GLU A 186 -31.93 23.53 -35.24
N ARG A 187 -30.98 24.11 -34.51
CA ARG A 187 -30.44 25.45 -34.79
C ARG A 187 -28.91 25.40 -34.89
N PRO A 188 -28.30 26.23 -35.76
CA PRO A 188 -26.93 26.04 -36.22
C PRO A 188 -25.89 26.41 -35.15
N LEU A 189 -24.77 25.67 -35.14
CA LEU A 189 -23.58 25.94 -34.35
C LEU A 189 -23.04 27.36 -34.61
N PRO A 190 -22.75 28.18 -33.58
CA PRO A 190 -21.93 29.35 -33.75
C PRO A 190 -20.45 28.95 -33.82
N ASP A 191 -19.81 29.42 -34.88
CA ASP A 191 -18.36 29.43 -35.07
C ASP A 191 -17.70 30.26 -33.95
N LEU A 192 -16.82 29.64 -33.18
CA LEU A 192 -15.93 30.30 -32.22
C LEU A 192 -14.51 29.80 -32.44
N SER A 193 -13.91 30.29 -33.52
CA SER A 193 -12.51 30.67 -33.56
C SER A 193 -12.13 31.47 -32.30
N ALA A 194 -11.63 30.77 -31.28
CA ALA A 194 -10.94 31.38 -30.14
C ALA A 194 -9.52 30.82 -30.05
N LYS A 195 -8.53 31.70 -30.19
CA LYS A 195 -7.11 31.34 -30.03
C LYS A 195 -6.85 30.99 -28.56
N PRO A 196 -6.22 29.84 -28.25
CA PRO A 196 -6.01 29.43 -26.87
C PRO A 196 -5.07 30.40 -26.12
N PRO A 197 -5.24 30.56 -24.80
CA PRO A 197 -4.41 31.41 -23.97
C PRO A 197 -2.95 30.91 -23.94
N SER A 198 -2.00 31.84 -23.80
CA SER A 198 -0.55 31.60 -23.93
C SER A 198 0.09 30.68 -22.88
N TRP A 199 -0.66 30.21 -21.89
CA TRP A 199 -0.18 29.31 -20.83
C TRP A 199 -0.58 27.84 -21.05
N ASP A 200 -1.39 27.54 -22.07
CA ASP A 200 -1.76 26.16 -22.44
C ASP A 200 -0.68 25.53 -23.34
N VAL A 201 0.26 24.82 -22.71
CA VAL A 201 1.38 24.11 -23.38
C VAL A 201 0.92 22.79 -24.00
N PHE A 202 -0.24 22.25 -23.61
CA PHE A 202 -0.70 20.93 -24.02
C PHE A 202 -1.52 20.93 -25.31
N HIS A 203 -2.01 22.10 -25.76
CA HIS A 203 -2.68 22.26 -27.06
C HIS A 203 -1.75 22.69 -28.22
N ALA A 204 -0.51 23.09 -27.94
CA ALA A 204 0.46 23.54 -28.95
C ALA A 204 1.19 22.38 -29.69
N ALA A 205 1.01 21.13 -29.26
CA ALA A 205 1.81 19.99 -29.73
C ALA A 205 1.22 19.21 -30.92
N ARG A 206 0.29 19.77 -31.70
CA ARG A 206 -0.28 19.10 -32.89
C ARG A 206 0.29 19.52 -34.25
N GLN A 207 1.37 20.29 -34.29
CA GLN A 207 2.10 20.57 -35.53
C GLN A 207 3.57 20.18 -35.40
N SER A 208 3.84 18.89 -35.28
CA SER A 208 5.19 18.36 -35.53
C SER A 208 5.28 18.00 -37.01
N SER A 209 5.92 18.87 -37.80
CA SER A 209 6.27 18.60 -39.20
C SER A 209 7.32 17.49 -39.23
N ALA A 210 6.97 16.31 -39.74
CA ALA A 210 7.95 15.25 -39.98
C ALA A 210 8.89 15.69 -41.11
N LEU A 211 10.17 15.91 -40.81
CA LEU A 211 11.22 16.08 -41.81
C LEU A 211 11.55 14.71 -42.39
N VAL A 212 11.13 14.46 -43.63
CA VAL A 212 11.53 13.28 -44.41
C VAL A 212 12.86 13.61 -45.08
N PHE A 213 13.94 12.92 -44.68
CA PHE A 213 15.21 12.97 -45.41
C PHE A 213 15.09 12.04 -46.63
N GLN A 214 15.02 12.62 -47.83
CA GLN A 214 15.24 11.88 -49.07
C GLN A 214 16.75 11.69 -49.25
N ASN A 215 17.18 10.44 -49.26
CA ASN A 215 18.56 10.07 -49.52
C ASN A 215 18.71 9.79 -51.01
N ASP A 216 18.91 10.84 -51.81
CA ASP A 216 19.32 10.73 -53.21
C ASP A 216 20.77 11.19 -53.31
N GLN A 217 21.72 10.24 -53.35
CA GLN A 217 22.86 10.24 -54.28
C GLN A 217 23.57 8.87 -54.26
N PRO A 218 24.08 8.40 -55.42
CA PRO A 218 24.60 7.05 -55.60
C PRO A 218 26.05 6.93 -55.13
N GLU A 219 26.40 5.83 -54.45
CA GLU A 219 27.79 5.47 -54.19
C GLU A 219 28.49 5.16 -55.54
N GLN A 220 29.44 6.03 -55.92
CA GLN A 220 30.42 5.74 -56.96
C GLN A 220 31.50 4.81 -56.41
N SER A 221 31.72 3.71 -57.11
CA SER A 221 32.82 2.79 -56.91
C SER A 221 34.13 3.37 -57.45
N GLU A 222 35.19 3.33 -56.65
CA GLU A 222 36.56 3.00 -57.08
C GLU A 222 37.43 2.58 -55.89
#